data_AF-R6LUF4-F1
#
_entry.id   AF-R6LUF4-F1
#
_cell.length_a   1.000
_cell.length_b   1.000
_cell.length_c   1.000
_cell.angle_alpha   90.00
_cell.angle_beta   90.00
_cell.angle_gamma   90.00
#
_symmetry.space_group_name_H-M   'P 1'
#
loop_
_entity.id
_entity.type
_entity.pdbx_description
1 polymer ?
#
loop_
_entity_poly.entity_id
_entity_poly.type
_entity_poly.pdbx_seq_one_letter_code
_entity_poly.pdbx_strand_id
1 'polypeptide(L)' 'MANELLDSPEAYAKMAKAVNPYGDGHACARITQAIEWYFGRTAERPADFCTE' A
#
# COMPACT_ATOMS: atom_id res chain seq x y z
N MET A 1 -9.43 -16.64 -22.80
CA MET A 1 -9.52 -15.62 -21.73
C MET A 1 -8.17 -15.05 -21.30
N ALA A 2 -7.03 -15.74 -21.46
CA ALA A 2 -5.72 -15.19 -21.04
C ALA A 2 -5.12 -14.10 -21.98
N ASN A 3 -5.57 -13.99 -23.23
CA ASN A 3 -4.91 -13.11 -24.20
C ASN A 3 -5.34 -11.64 -24.14
N GLU A 4 -6.42 -11.30 -23.42
CA GLU A 4 -6.98 -9.95 -23.43
C GLU A 4 -5.98 -8.88 -22.95
N LEU A 5 -5.13 -9.22 -21.98
CA LEU A 5 -4.08 -8.30 -21.51
C LEU A 5 -2.88 -8.20 -22.45
N LEU A 6 -2.66 -9.20 -23.30
CA LEU A 6 -1.58 -9.21 -24.29
C LEU A 6 -2.01 -8.46 -25.56
N ASP A 7 -3.29 -8.56 -25.93
CA ASP A 7 -3.81 -8.04 -27.20
C ASP A 7 -4.45 -6.65 -27.05
N SER A 8 -4.83 -6.22 -25.83
CA SER A 8 -5.44 -4.92 -25.56
C SER A 8 -4.56 -4.05 -24.65
N PRO A 9 -3.86 -3.05 -25.22
CA PRO A 9 -3.12 -2.05 -24.44
C PRO A 9 -4.00 -1.29 -23.45
N GLU A 10 -5.29 -1.09 -23.77
CA GLU A 10 -6.24 -0.42 -22.90
C GLU A 10 -6.58 -1.26 -21.66
N ALA A 11 -6.83 -2.56 -21.84
CA ALA A 11 -7.10 -3.48 -20.72
C ALA A 11 -5.86 -3.59 -19.81
N TYR A 12 -4.66 -3.70 -20.39
CA TYR A 12 -3.41 -3.69 -19.64
C TYR A 12 -3.24 -2.38 -18.85
N ALA A 13 -3.44 -1.23 -19.48
CA ALA A 13 -3.26 0.07 -18.83
C ALA A 13 -4.24 0.28 -17.66
N LYS A 14 -5.48 -0.21 -17.76
CA LYS A 14 -6.45 -0.16 -16.66
C LYS A 14 -5.99 -0.97 -15.45
N MET A 15 -5.44 -2.17 -15.67
CA MET A 15 -4.94 -3.01 -14.59
C MET A 15 -3.63 -2.51 -13.99
N ALA A 16 -2.67 -2.11 -14.83
CA ALA A 16 -1.34 -1.66 -14.39
C ALA A 16 -1.38 -0.34 -13.59
N LYS A 17 -2.39 0.51 -13.83
CA LYS A 17 -2.58 1.78 -13.11
C LYS A 17 -3.54 1.67 -11.93
N ALA A 18 -4.08 0.48 -11.64
CA ALA A 18 -4.93 0.30 -10.47
C ALA A 18 -4.13 0.61 -9.19
N VAL A 19 -4.77 1.30 -8.25
CA VAL A 19 -4.18 1.59 -6.95
C VAL A 19 -3.89 0.26 -6.25
N ASN A 20 -2.67 0.10 -5.72
CA ASN A 20 -2.30 -1.08 -4.96
C ASN A 20 -2.97 -1.02 -3.58
N PRO A 21 -3.92 -1.91 -3.25
CA PRO A 21 -4.63 -1.86 -1.97
C PRO A 21 -3.77 -2.31 -0.78
N TYR A 22 -2.56 -2.82 -1.02
CA TYR A 22 -1.72 -3.42 0.02
C TYR A 22 -0.66 -2.48 0.58
N GLY A 23 -0.52 -1.26 0.05
CA GLY A 23 0.41 -0.30 0.63
C GLY A 23 0.74 0.89 -0.25
N ASP A 24 1.26 1.91 0.40
CA ASP A 24 1.75 3.18 -0.15
C ASP A 24 3.29 3.28 -0.12
N GLY A 25 3.99 2.17 0.19
CA GLY A 25 5.44 2.13 0.35
C GLY A 25 5.99 2.55 1.73
N HIS A 26 5.15 2.95 2.69
CA HIS A 26 5.57 3.45 4.01
C HIS A 26 5.37 2.46 5.16
N ALA A 27 5.17 1.17 4.85
CA ALA A 27 4.94 0.13 5.86
C ALA A 27 6.08 0.07 6.90
N CYS A 28 7.35 0.10 6.48
CA CYS A 28 8.48 0.03 7.41
C CYS A 28 8.53 1.20 8.40
N ALA A 29 8.19 2.41 7.93
CA ALA A 29 8.13 3.60 8.78
C ALA A 29 7.02 3.46 9.83
N ARG A 30 5.81 3.03 9.42
CA ARG A 30 4.68 2.78 10.35
C ARG A 30 5.00 1.70 11.37
N ILE A 31 5.64 0.60 10.96
CA ILE A 31 6.05 -0.48 11.88
C ILE A 31 7.04 0.05 12.92
N THR A 32 8.04 0.82 12.50
CA THR A 32 9.04 1.38 13.42
C THR A 32 8.38 2.31 14.44
N GLN A 33 7.49 3.20 13.99
CA GLN A 33 6.73 4.10 14.87
C GLN A 33 5.85 3.33 15.87
N ALA A 34 5.25 2.21 15.44
CA ALA A 34 4.41 1.38 16.31
C ALA A 34 5.24 0.71 17.42
N ILE A 35 6.45 0.25 17.09
CA ILE A 35 7.41 -0.30 18.06
C ILE A 35 7.83 0.79 19.05
N GLU A 36 8.19 1.99 18.58
CA GLU A 36 8.57 3.11 19.44
C GLU A 36 7.45 3.51 20.41
N TRP A 37 6.21 3.58 19.91
CA TRP A 37 5.04 3.86 20.72
C TRP A 37 4.80 2.76 21.77
N TYR A 38 4.89 1.48 21.39
CA TYR A 38 4.70 0.36 22.30
C TYR A 38 5.69 0.38 23.48
N PHE A 39 6.93 0.82 23.25
CA PHE A 39 7.95 0.97 24.28
C PHE A 39 7.96 2.36 24.96
N GLY A 40 6.96 3.21 24.70
CA GLY A 40 6.82 4.52 25.34
C GLY A 40 7.88 5.55 24.92
N ARG A 41 8.52 5.37 23.77
CA ARG A 41 9.51 6.32 23.20
C ARG A 41 8.85 7.47 22.47
N THR A 42 7.60 7.29 22.04
CA THR A 42 6.74 8.31 21.44
C THR A 42 5.39 8.32 22.16
N ALA A 43 4.75 9.49 22.22
CA ALA A 43 3.46 9.66 22.91
C ALA A 43 2.26 9.17 22.09
N GLU A 44 2.37 9.21 20.76
CA GLU A 44 1.26 8.95 19.85
C GLU A 44 1.46 7.66 19.06
N ARG A 45 0.37 6.89 18.90
CA ARG A 45 0.32 5.69 18.07
C ARG A 45 0.30 6.11 16.59
N PRO A 46 1.09 5.47 15.69
CA PRO A 46 0.96 5.74 14.26
C PRO A 46 -0.43 5.40 13.76
N ALA A 47 -0.90 6.16 12.76
CA ALA A 47 -2.15 5.90 12.09
C ALA A 47 -2.12 4.57 11.32
N ASP A 48 -3.27 3.92 11.23
CA ASP A 48 -3.43 2.72 10.42
C ASP A 48 -3.36 3.09 8.93
N PHE A 49 -2.91 2.13 8.11
CA PHE A 49 -2.94 2.31 6.67
C PHE A 49 -4.38 2.16 6.16
N CYS A 50 -4.85 3.17 5.43
CA CYS A 50 -6.14 3.15 4.74
C CYS A 50 -5.90 3.39 3.25
N THR A 51 -6.55 2.58 2.42
CA THR A 51 -6.70 2.87 0.99
C THR A 51 -7.88 3.82 0.87
N GLU A 52 -7.66 5.05 0.42
CA GLU A 52 -8.78 5.96 0.06
C GLU A 52 -9.65 5.35 -1.06
#